data_AF-A0A2D6P6S2-F1
#
_entry.id   AF-A0A2D6P6S2-F1
#
_cell.length_a   1.000
_cell.length_b   1.000
_cell.length_c   1.000
_cell.angle_alpha   90.00
_cell.angle_beta   90.00
_cell.angle_gamma   90.00
#
_symmetry.space_group_name_H-M   'P 1'
#
loop_
_entity.id
_entity.type
_entity.pdbx_description
1 polymer ?
#
loop_
_entity_poly.entity_id
_entity_poly.type
_entity_poly.pdbx_seq_one_letter_code
_entity_poly.pdbx_strand_id
1 'polypeptide(L)'
;MKSTKYKTPPPSHDGLLPEMERLNCDYRICYADILGNHYLGPVYSPHTIDLTIEFTQIDNTGYYKFSRYEENGTGYGMNKETVSGPFYGKLTNDQLNALSNVGPNAYLSVHGLGETMSHIQLTKDVPDDMLGFEILTKLQEDEDYLHSIYNPRDPNNWIVEPTRISYDEASDELRAIMDRIGDKGTYSSYVVNTQLLDENWYELLIEYVSNIFAGYLDNSTCNPIYNLVFKLTRGGILLDETKLQSKIIAYIPEANKSDYTQPTTHGNFTIGHKSFSYTIGKRPMKGSGEEKNFDTMYPGRRALKADGLIVPLARHMCLILSDKNTGYIYSVKKIPVSGGSGLERVVVKINVDKTDLETDTAKGTANLRGANGKSIAMNVLHREVLTHIARPTFEYSETVREEDLQKQLVAVLTGEKVIPAMTYRELARDLDIPLSSDGTLEESFEYCKKNIQQEFAVGGVRKYIDVIDMDIVHIMELKNGEPDADKDLNQILAYGFVTPDVEKVTTLAVSSPSMSVPTSPTSNFKDTKVGKFSTDLNNHPQTKHIEWKLLDLRYYGLHVII
;
A
#
# COMPACT_ATOMS: atom_id res chain seq x y z
N MET A 1 24.41 40.75 -46.39
CA MET A 1 23.06 40.17 -46.24
C MET A 1 22.61 40.42 -44.81
N LYS A 2 21.50 41.14 -44.60
CA LYS A 2 20.93 41.31 -43.25
C LYS A 2 20.31 39.96 -42.86
N SER A 3 20.94 39.27 -41.90
CA SER A 3 20.33 38.13 -41.22
C SER A 3 19.06 38.64 -40.52
N THR A 4 17.91 38.39 -41.13
CA THR A 4 16.63 38.44 -40.41
C THR A 4 16.69 37.31 -39.39
N LYS A 5 17.10 37.63 -38.16
CA LYS A 5 16.87 36.77 -36.99
C LYS A 5 15.35 36.56 -36.92
N TYR A 6 14.85 35.48 -37.49
CA TYR A 6 13.50 35.01 -37.22
C TYR A 6 13.47 34.70 -35.73
N LYS A 7 12.67 35.46 -34.97
CA LYS A 7 12.40 35.15 -33.56
C LYS A 7 11.89 33.72 -33.48
N THR A 8 12.40 32.95 -32.52
CA THR A 8 11.87 31.61 -32.29
C THR A 8 10.41 31.77 -31.86
N PRO A 9 9.42 31.18 -32.57
CA PRO A 9 8.03 31.33 -32.19
C PRO A 9 7.83 30.81 -30.78
N PRO A 10 7.02 31.50 -29.95
CA PRO A 10 6.73 31.04 -28.61
C PRO A 10 6.01 29.68 -28.61
N PRO A 11 6.17 28.87 -27.56
CA PRO A 11 5.37 27.67 -27.34
C PRO A 11 3.88 28.03 -27.22
N SER A 12 3.02 27.19 -27.78
CA SER A 12 1.56 27.40 -27.71
C SER A 12 0.97 26.79 -26.44
N HIS A 13 0.23 27.60 -25.68
CA HIS A 13 -0.52 27.20 -24.48
C HIS A 13 -2.01 27.52 -24.52
N ASP A 14 -2.54 27.81 -25.72
CA ASP A 14 -3.93 28.20 -25.87
C ASP A 14 -4.89 27.18 -25.24
N GLY A 15 -5.72 27.68 -24.32
CA GLY A 15 -6.67 26.90 -23.52
C GLY A 15 -6.08 26.17 -22.32
N LEU A 16 -4.75 26.04 -22.19
CA LEU A 16 -4.10 25.34 -21.07
C LEU A 16 -4.18 26.16 -19.76
N LEU A 17 -3.93 27.47 -19.82
CA LEU A 17 -4.04 28.36 -18.65
C LEU A 17 -5.48 28.40 -18.05
N PRO A 18 -6.55 28.64 -18.83
CA PRO A 18 -7.93 28.58 -18.32
C PRO A 18 -8.37 27.20 -17.80
N GLU A 19 -7.84 26.11 -18.38
CA GLU A 19 -8.09 24.75 -17.92
C GLU A 19 -7.39 24.50 -16.56
N MET A 20 -6.22 25.10 -16.35
CA MET A 20 -5.44 25.00 -15.10
C MET A 20 -6.01 25.80 -13.94
N GLU A 21 -6.52 27.01 -14.18
CA GLU A 21 -7.21 27.78 -13.14
C GLU A 21 -8.40 27.00 -12.53
N ARG A 22 -8.97 26.05 -13.29
CA ARG A 22 -10.07 25.19 -12.84
C ARG A 22 -9.58 23.90 -12.17
N LEU A 23 -8.34 23.48 -12.38
CA LEU A 23 -7.79 22.22 -11.86
C LEU A 23 -7.00 22.45 -10.56
N ASN A 24 -7.50 21.89 -9.47
CA ASN A 24 -6.81 21.90 -8.18
C ASN A 24 -5.97 20.61 -8.01
N CYS A 25 -4.86 20.52 -8.75
CA CYS A 25 -3.95 19.37 -8.69
C CYS A 25 -3.02 19.45 -7.46
N ASP A 26 -2.78 18.31 -6.82
CA ASP A 26 -1.85 18.18 -5.70
C ASP A 26 -0.40 18.32 -6.19
N TYR A 27 0.43 19.06 -5.43
CA TYR A 27 1.82 19.36 -5.79
C TYR A 27 2.66 18.08 -5.97
N ARG A 28 2.35 17.01 -5.23
CA ARG A 28 3.06 15.72 -5.32
C ARG A 28 2.83 15.04 -6.66
N ILE A 29 1.63 15.17 -7.22
CA ILE A 29 1.30 14.67 -8.56
C ILE A 29 2.10 15.45 -9.61
N CYS A 30 2.16 16.77 -9.48
CA CYS A 30 2.90 17.65 -10.40
C CYS A 30 4.39 17.27 -10.44
N TYR A 31 5.03 17.13 -9.27
CA TYR A 31 6.43 16.70 -9.20
C TYR A 31 6.64 15.28 -9.72
N ALA A 32 5.76 14.33 -9.40
CA ALA A 32 5.85 12.97 -9.95
C ALA A 32 5.74 12.96 -11.47
N ASP A 33 4.93 13.84 -12.08
CA ASP A 33 4.83 13.94 -13.53
C ASP A 33 6.10 14.54 -14.15
N ILE A 34 6.65 15.61 -13.55
CA ILE A 34 7.95 16.21 -13.94
C ILE A 34 9.08 15.17 -13.91
N LEU A 35 9.10 14.30 -12.90
CA LEU A 35 10.09 13.23 -12.80
C LEU A 35 9.89 12.12 -13.84
N GLY A 36 8.65 11.84 -14.23
CA GLY A 36 8.34 10.83 -15.25
C GLY A 36 8.59 11.32 -16.68
N ASN A 37 8.30 12.59 -16.97
CA ASN A 37 8.20 13.13 -18.32
C ASN A 37 9.48 13.14 -19.17
N HIS A 38 10.65 13.04 -18.54
CA HIS A 38 11.94 13.21 -19.22
C HIS A 38 12.30 12.08 -20.17
N TYR A 39 11.65 10.93 -20.03
CA TYR A 39 12.02 9.74 -20.77
C TYR A 39 11.31 9.66 -22.13
N LEU A 40 11.33 10.72 -22.95
CA LEU A 40 10.88 10.65 -24.36
C LEU A 40 11.90 9.88 -25.25
N GLY A 41 12.51 8.82 -24.71
CA GLY A 41 13.52 7.98 -25.34
C GLY A 41 13.06 6.52 -25.50
N PRO A 42 13.78 5.71 -26.29
CA PRO A 42 13.44 4.30 -26.51
C PRO A 42 13.36 3.53 -25.19
N VAL A 43 12.47 2.54 -25.15
CA VAL A 43 12.00 1.73 -24.00
C VAL A 43 13.10 1.08 -23.14
N TYR A 44 14.34 1.12 -23.58
CA TYR A 44 15.51 0.60 -22.87
C TYR A 44 16.69 1.57 -22.96
N SER A 45 16.89 2.37 -21.92
CA SER A 45 18.21 2.90 -21.62
C SER A 45 19.02 1.72 -21.06
N PRO A 46 20.14 1.33 -21.68
CA PRO A 46 21.01 0.34 -21.08
C PRO A 46 21.67 0.83 -19.78
N HIS A 47 21.49 2.10 -19.41
CA HIS A 47 22.17 2.77 -18.30
C HIS A 47 21.20 3.55 -17.40
N THR A 48 21.48 3.55 -16.10
CA THR A 48 20.76 4.33 -15.09
C THR A 48 21.00 5.83 -15.27
N ILE A 49 19.96 6.64 -15.11
CA ILE A 49 20.05 8.10 -15.11
C ILE A 49 20.25 8.59 -13.67
N ASP A 50 21.31 9.35 -13.43
CA ASP A 50 21.56 10.05 -12.18
C ASP A 50 20.71 11.32 -12.16
N LEU A 51 19.73 11.38 -11.28
CA LEU A 51 18.77 12.47 -11.21
C LEU A 51 18.83 13.13 -9.83
N THR A 52 19.24 14.40 -9.79
CA THR A 52 19.30 15.19 -8.55
C THR A 52 18.23 16.28 -8.57
N ILE A 53 17.41 16.31 -7.52
CA ILE A 53 16.35 17.30 -7.28
C ILE A 53 16.74 18.16 -6.09
N GLU A 54 16.82 19.46 -6.29
CA GLU A 54 17.27 20.40 -5.27
C GLU A 54 16.22 21.48 -5.02
N PHE A 55 15.95 21.73 -3.74
CA PHE A 55 15.12 22.83 -3.28
C PHE A 55 16.00 23.81 -2.50
N THR A 56 16.23 25.00 -3.05
CA THR A 56 17.06 26.03 -2.41
C THR A 56 16.21 27.23 -2.04
N GLN A 57 16.10 27.53 -0.75
CA GLN A 57 15.32 28.67 -0.26
C GLN A 57 15.95 29.99 -0.73
N ILE A 58 15.13 30.88 -1.27
CA ILE A 58 15.53 32.22 -1.69
C ILE A 58 15.38 33.17 -0.49
N ASP A 59 16.46 33.83 -0.07
CA ASP A 59 16.48 34.95 0.89
C ASP A 59 15.62 34.78 2.17
N ASN A 60 15.62 33.58 2.78
CA ASN A 60 14.78 33.24 3.93
C ASN A 60 13.27 33.48 3.73
N THR A 61 12.82 33.56 2.48
CA THR A 61 11.42 33.77 2.10
C THR A 61 10.65 32.45 2.05
N GLY A 62 9.36 32.51 1.69
CA GLY A 62 8.55 31.35 1.36
C GLY A 62 8.87 30.66 0.03
N TYR A 63 9.79 31.24 -0.75
CA TYR A 63 10.06 30.81 -2.11
C TYR A 63 11.30 29.94 -2.18
N TYR A 64 11.22 28.90 -3.01
CA TYR A 64 12.30 27.96 -3.24
C TYR A 64 12.60 27.88 -4.73
N LYS A 65 13.88 27.93 -5.09
CA LYS A 65 14.35 27.50 -6.41
C LYS A 65 14.33 25.98 -6.43
N PHE A 66 13.42 25.41 -7.21
CA PHE A 66 13.46 24.01 -7.60
C PHE A 66 14.44 23.85 -8.76
N SER A 67 15.36 22.90 -8.65
CA SER A 67 16.30 22.54 -9.70
C SER A 67 16.29 21.04 -9.90
N ARG A 68 16.29 20.61 -11.16
CA ARG A 68 16.48 19.20 -11.55
C ARG A 68 17.71 19.11 -12.44
N TYR A 69 18.57 18.15 -12.14
CA TYR A 69 19.78 17.85 -12.90
C TYR A 69 19.79 16.38 -13.32
N GLU A 70 19.90 16.12 -14.62
CA GLU A 70 20.42 14.85 -15.12
C GLU A 70 21.95 14.94 -15.08
N GLU A 71 22.57 14.29 -14.10
CA GLU A 71 24.00 14.49 -13.78
C GLU A 71 24.92 13.53 -14.54
N ASN A 72 26.21 13.89 -14.56
CA ASN A 72 27.32 13.00 -14.94
C ASN A 72 27.25 12.44 -16.37
N GLY A 73 26.62 13.15 -17.30
CA GLY A 73 26.45 12.69 -18.68
C GLY A 73 25.49 11.51 -18.81
N THR A 74 24.66 11.24 -17.80
CA THR A 74 23.74 10.09 -17.80
C THR A 74 22.41 10.37 -18.48
N GLY A 75 22.08 11.65 -18.66
CA GLY A 75 20.87 12.11 -19.34
C GLY A 75 20.89 11.94 -20.85
N TYR A 76 19.75 12.27 -21.49
CA TYR A 76 19.62 12.22 -22.95
C TYR A 76 19.82 13.59 -23.60
N GLY A 77 19.37 14.65 -22.94
CA GLY A 77 19.27 15.98 -23.55
C GLY A 77 18.08 16.13 -24.49
N MET A 78 17.87 17.34 -25.00
CA MET A 78 16.79 17.69 -25.93
C MET A 78 17.29 18.62 -27.04
N ASN A 79 16.75 18.45 -28.25
CA ASN A 79 16.96 19.40 -29.34
C ASN A 79 16.06 20.64 -29.22
N LYS A 80 16.32 21.64 -30.07
CA LYS A 80 15.58 22.90 -30.10
C LYS A 80 14.11 22.71 -30.41
N GLU A 81 13.75 21.78 -31.31
CA GLU A 81 12.35 21.50 -31.64
C GLU A 81 11.58 20.93 -30.45
N THR A 82 12.21 20.04 -29.67
CA THR A 82 11.62 19.43 -28.47
C THR A 82 11.39 20.49 -27.39
N VAL A 83 12.41 21.31 -27.12
CA VAL A 83 12.33 22.41 -26.15
C VAL A 83 11.23 23.39 -26.56
N SER A 84 11.27 23.90 -27.79
CA SER A 84 10.35 24.95 -28.27
C SER A 84 8.91 24.45 -28.54
N GLY A 85 8.68 23.14 -28.53
CA GLY A 85 7.41 22.51 -28.88
C GLY A 85 6.87 21.62 -27.76
N PRO A 86 7.05 20.29 -27.81
CA PRO A 86 6.47 19.35 -26.83
C PRO A 86 6.82 19.62 -25.36
N PHE A 87 8.01 20.15 -25.08
CA PHE A 87 8.47 20.36 -23.71
C PHE A 87 7.80 21.56 -23.05
N TYR A 88 7.99 22.74 -23.65
CA TYR A 88 7.39 23.99 -23.21
C TYR A 88 5.98 24.22 -23.75
N GLY A 89 5.32 23.29 -24.45
CA GLY A 89 4.07 23.56 -25.19
C GLY A 89 2.95 22.57 -24.89
N LYS A 90 1.75 22.87 -25.38
CA LYS A 90 0.63 21.91 -25.36
C LYS A 90 0.83 20.86 -26.45
N LEU A 91 0.77 19.58 -26.08
CA LEU A 91 0.75 18.48 -27.06
C LEU A 91 -0.50 18.59 -27.95
N THR A 92 -0.31 18.52 -29.27
CA THR A 92 -1.43 18.48 -30.23
C THR A 92 -2.21 17.18 -30.11
N ASN A 93 -3.47 17.13 -30.56
CA ASN A 93 -4.24 15.87 -30.60
C ASN A 93 -3.52 14.79 -31.42
N ASP A 94 -2.85 15.17 -32.51
CA ASP A 94 -2.05 14.25 -33.32
C ASP A 94 -0.78 13.81 -32.62
N GLN A 95 -0.15 14.66 -31.80
CA GLN A 95 0.95 14.24 -30.92
C GLN A 95 0.43 13.33 -29.82
N LEU A 96 -0.70 13.63 -29.17
CA LEU A 96 -1.34 12.77 -28.18
C LEU A 96 -1.72 11.40 -28.76
N ASN A 97 -2.17 11.36 -30.02
CA ASN A 97 -2.53 10.15 -30.75
C ASN A 97 -1.30 9.41 -31.32
N ALA A 98 -0.31 10.13 -31.85
CA ALA A 98 0.95 9.53 -32.32
C ALA A 98 1.73 8.96 -31.14
N LEU A 99 1.73 9.66 -30.00
CA LEU A 99 2.18 9.14 -28.70
C LEU A 99 1.40 7.87 -28.38
N SER A 100 0.05 7.84 -28.40
CA SER A 100 -0.69 6.57 -28.18
C SER A 100 -0.33 5.41 -29.13
N ASN A 101 0.24 5.69 -30.30
CA ASN A 101 0.62 4.72 -31.33
C ASN A 101 2.10 4.27 -31.30
N VAL A 102 2.96 4.83 -30.41
CA VAL A 102 4.38 4.41 -30.29
C VAL A 102 4.55 3.13 -29.44
N GLY A 103 3.46 2.40 -29.20
CA GLY A 103 3.44 1.17 -28.42
C GLY A 103 2.97 1.39 -26.97
N PRO A 104 2.87 0.31 -26.17
CA PRO A 104 2.19 0.29 -24.87
C PRO A 104 2.78 1.22 -23.78
N ASN A 105 3.90 1.91 -24.04
CA ASN A 105 4.65 2.70 -23.06
C ASN A 105 4.71 4.21 -23.37
N ALA A 106 3.91 4.70 -24.31
CA ALA A 106 4.11 6.03 -24.87
C ALA A 106 3.61 7.22 -24.03
N TYR A 107 3.58 7.05 -22.71
CA TYR A 107 3.37 8.18 -21.81
C TYR A 107 4.13 7.96 -20.52
N LEU A 108 5.21 8.70 -20.32
CA LEU A 108 5.79 8.83 -18.98
C LEU A 108 5.26 10.02 -18.21
N SER A 109 4.45 10.87 -18.87
CA SER A 109 3.45 11.65 -18.15
C SER A 109 2.41 10.69 -17.62
N VAL A 110 2.54 10.31 -16.37
CA VAL A 110 1.73 9.27 -15.75
C VAL A 110 0.29 9.72 -15.64
N HIS A 111 0.09 10.99 -15.27
CA HIS A 111 -1.22 11.59 -15.16
C HIS A 111 -1.62 12.36 -16.41
N GLY A 112 -0.74 12.49 -17.42
CA GLY A 112 -1.04 13.23 -18.64
C GLY A 112 -1.03 14.74 -18.43
N LEU A 113 -0.36 15.22 -17.38
CA LEU A 113 -0.22 16.65 -17.14
C LEU A 113 0.82 17.27 -18.08
N GLY A 114 1.96 16.60 -18.25
CA GLY A 114 3.12 17.18 -18.91
C GLY A 114 3.88 18.13 -17.99
N GLU A 115 5.13 18.40 -18.35
CA GLU A 115 6.04 19.20 -17.54
C GLU A 115 5.55 20.65 -17.43
N THR A 116 5.20 21.27 -18.57
CA THR A 116 4.73 22.66 -18.58
C THR A 116 3.47 22.87 -17.74
N MET A 117 2.54 21.92 -17.77
CA MET A 117 1.29 22.05 -17.02
C MET A 117 1.52 21.92 -15.51
N SER A 118 2.36 20.96 -15.10
CA SER A 118 2.81 20.79 -13.72
C SER A 118 3.50 22.06 -13.23
N HIS A 119 4.29 22.67 -14.10
CA HIS A 119 5.03 23.88 -13.82
C HIS A 119 4.14 25.12 -13.67
N ILE A 120 3.14 25.31 -14.53
CA ILE A 120 2.12 26.36 -14.39
C ILE A 120 1.41 26.23 -13.04
N GLN A 121 1.03 25.00 -12.67
CA GLN A 121 0.34 24.75 -11.39
C GLN A 121 1.22 25.10 -10.17
N LEU A 122 2.48 24.68 -10.18
CA LEU A 122 3.41 24.89 -9.07
C LEU A 122 3.87 26.35 -8.92
N THR A 123 3.77 27.13 -9.99
CA THR A 123 4.25 28.52 -10.01
C THR A 123 3.15 29.56 -9.94
N LYS A 124 1.86 29.19 -9.93
CA LYS A 124 0.70 30.11 -10.03
C LYS A 124 0.61 31.24 -8.99
N ASP A 125 1.29 31.10 -7.85
CA ASP A 125 1.31 32.08 -6.76
C ASP A 125 2.66 32.79 -6.60
N VAL A 126 3.56 32.61 -7.57
CA VAL A 126 4.89 33.24 -7.61
C VAL A 126 4.79 34.65 -8.24
N PRO A 127 5.46 35.68 -7.69
CA PRO A 127 5.53 37.02 -8.30
C PRO A 127 6.14 37.01 -9.71
N ASP A 128 5.64 37.89 -10.59
CA ASP A 128 6.04 37.90 -12.01
C ASP A 128 7.54 38.17 -12.25
N ASP A 129 8.19 38.90 -11.35
CA ASP A 129 9.64 39.18 -11.38
C ASP A 129 10.51 37.98 -10.98
N MET A 130 9.91 36.96 -10.38
CA MET A 130 10.56 35.68 -10.04
C MET A 130 10.18 34.55 -11.00
N LEU A 131 9.31 34.81 -11.99
CA LEU A 131 8.91 33.82 -12.98
C LEU A 131 10.00 33.58 -14.01
N GLY A 132 10.21 32.31 -14.31
CA GLY A 132 11.10 31.86 -15.37
C GLY A 132 11.28 30.35 -15.26
N PHE A 133 10.96 29.65 -16.33
CA PHE A 133 11.30 28.24 -16.49
C PHE A 133 12.58 28.15 -17.30
N GLU A 134 13.70 27.98 -16.60
CA GLU A 134 15.03 27.87 -17.20
C GLU A 134 15.31 26.42 -17.59
N ILE A 135 15.91 26.22 -18.76
CA ILE A 135 16.47 24.96 -19.23
C ILE A 135 17.89 25.19 -19.72
N LEU A 136 18.77 24.25 -19.38
CA LEU A 136 20.04 24.06 -20.07
C LEU A 136 20.13 22.58 -20.47
N THR A 137 20.26 22.30 -21.76
CA THR A 137 20.21 20.91 -22.25
C THR A 137 21.21 20.67 -23.38
N LYS A 138 21.73 19.45 -23.48
CA LYS A 138 22.73 19.08 -24.48
C LYS A 138 22.53 17.63 -24.91
N LEU A 139 22.41 17.42 -26.23
CA LEU A 139 22.47 16.10 -26.83
C LEU A 139 23.93 15.66 -26.98
N GLN A 140 24.18 14.36 -27.00
CA GLN A 140 25.53 13.80 -27.06
C GLN A 140 26.30 14.23 -28.32
N GLU A 141 25.57 14.39 -29.43
CA GLU A 141 26.08 14.80 -30.73
C GLU A 141 26.27 16.31 -30.89
N ASP A 142 25.72 17.12 -29.96
CA ASP A 142 25.84 18.58 -30.02
C ASP A 142 27.15 19.05 -29.39
N GLU A 143 27.80 20.05 -30.00
CA GLU A 143 29.00 20.68 -29.42
C GLU A 143 28.62 21.62 -28.26
N ASP A 144 27.59 22.45 -28.48
CA ASP A 144 27.12 23.49 -27.55
C ASP A 144 25.86 23.07 -26.77
N TYR A 145 25.63 23.72 -25.64
CA TYR A 145 24.38 23.58 -24.88
C TYR A 145 23.30 24.49 -25.45
N LEU A 146 22.06 24.03 -25.41
CA LEU A 146 20.88 24.86 -25.66
C LEU A 146 20.39 25.44 -24.33
N HIS A 147 20.35 26.77 -24.25
CA HIS A 147 19.83 27.52 -23.10
C HIS A 147 18.57 28.29 -23.47
N SER A 148 17.59 28.30 -22.56
CA SER A 148 16.37 29.09 -22.70
C SER A 148 15.74 29.40 -21.35
N ILE A 149 15.04 30.53 -21.28
CA ILE A 149 14.22 30.89 -20.13
C ILE A 149 12.85 31.34 -20.63
N TYR A 150 11.83 30.60 -20.24
CA TYR A 150 10.46 30.82 -20.69
C TYR A 150 9.56 31.32 -19.57
N ASN A 151 8.69 32.30 -19.84
CA ASN A 151 7.64 32.69 -18.89
C ASN A 151 6.34 31.93 -19.20
N PRO A 152 5.90 30.98 -18.36
CA PRO A 152 4.70 30.20 -18.63
C PRO A 152 3.39 30.98 -18.47
N ARG A 153 3.41 32.18 -17.85
CA ARG A 153 2.23 33.06 -17.71
C ARG A 153 2.11 34.12 -18.80
N ASP A 154 3.22 34.44 -19.45
CA ASP A 154 3.23 35.31 -20.62
C ASP A 154 3.78 34.52 -21.80
N PRO A 155 2.92 33.74 -22.49
CA PRO A 155 3.37 32.82 -23.50
C PRO A 155 4.03 33.52 -24.69
N ASN A 156 3.82 34.83 -24.85
CA ASN A 156 4.42 35.60 -25.93
C ASN A 156 5.83 36.12 -25.59
N ASN A 157 6.37 35.79 -24.41
CA ASN A 157 7.56 36.42 -23.87
C ASN A 157 8.61 35.41 -23.42
N TRP A 158 9.52 35.10 -24.33
CA TRP A 158 10.80 34.50 -23.97
C TRP A 158 11.60 35.51 -23.14
N ILE A 159 11.96 35.12 -21.93
CA ILE A 159 12.95 35.87 -21.14
C ILE A 159 14.33 35.71 -21.79
N VAL A 160 14.63 34.47 -22.22
CA VAL A 160 15.78 34.13 -23.06
C VAL A 160 15.31 33.16 -24.15
N GLU A 161 15.39 33.57 -25.42
CA GLU A 161 15.04 32.69 -26.55
C GLU A 161 16.01 31.50 -26.65
N PRO A 162 15.56 30.33 -27.13
CA PRO A 162 16.42 29.14 -27.27
C PRO A 162 17.66 29.42 -28.14
N THR A 163 18.81 29.48 -27.49
CA THR A 163 20.11 29.80 -28.09
C THR A 163 21.16 28.78 -27.70
N ARG A 164 22.09 28.52 -28.62
CA ARG A 164 23.27 27.70 -28.33
C ARG A 164 24.30 28.55 -27.60
N ILE A 165 24.92 27.98 -26.57
CA ILE A 165 25.96 28.61 -25.74
C ILE A 165 27.06 27.58 -25.52
N SER A 166 28.29 27.94 -25.87
CA SER A 166 29.47 27.15 -25.57
C SER A 166 29.89 27.30 -24.11
N TYR A 167 30.69 26.36 -23.59
CA TYR A 167 31.18 26.43 -22.21
C TYR A 167 31.95 27.74 -21.92
N ASP A 168 32.77 28.18 -22.87
CA ASP A 168 33.59 29.39 -22.72
C ASP A 168 32.76 30.68 -22.74
N GLU A 169 31.63 30.69 -23.45
CA GLU A 169 30.72 31.84 -23.51
C GLU A 169 29.74 31.90 -22.34
N ALA A 170 29.55 30.79 -21.62
CA ALA A 170 28.64 30.69 -20.50
C ALA A 170 29.10 31.51 -19.28
N SER A 171 28.14 32.05 -18.52
CA SER A 171 28.40 32.66 -17.21
C SER A 171 28.91 31.61 -16.21
N ASP A 172 29.54 32.06 -15.12
CA ASP A 172 30.05 31.14 -14.08
C ASP A 172 28.94 30.24 -13.50
N GLU A 173 27.72 30.76 -13.35
CA GLU A 173 26.55 30.00 -12.89
C GLU A 173 26.15 28.91 -13.89
N LEU A 174 26.11 29.24 -15.19
CA LEU A 174 25.79 28.26 -16.24
C LEU A 174 26.91 27.22 -16.38
N ARG A 175 28.19 27.61 -16.25
CA ARG A 175 29.31 26.65 -16.26
C ARG A 175 29.21 25.66 -15.11
N ALA A 176 28.87 26.11 -13.91
CA ALA A 176 28.65 25.22 -12.78
C ALA A 176 27.51 24.21 -13.02
N ILE A 177 26.46 24.62 -13.76
CA ILE A 177 25.38 23.72 -14.19
C ILE A 177 25.88 22.75 -15.27
N MET A 178 26.62 23.23 -16.28
CA MET A 178 27.21 22.41 -17.35
C MET A 178 28.16 21.34 -16.79
N ASP A 179 28.98 21.70 -15.80
CA ASP A 179 29.90 20.77 -15.13
C ASP A 179 29.16 19.61 -14.43
N ARG A 180 27.98 19.89 -13.89
CA ARG A 180 27.13 18.86 -13.26
C ARG A 180 26.41 17.99 -14.27
N ILE A 181 25.86 18.59 -15.32
CA ILE A 181 25.16 17.85 -16.39
C ILE A 181 26.15 16.94 -17.14
N GLY A 182 27.33 17.45 -17.48
CA GLY A 182 28.32 16.74 -18.30
C GLY A 182 28.04 16.85 -19.80
N ASP A 183 28.59 15.94 -20.58
CA ASP A 183 28.57 16.00 -22.05
C ASP A 183 27.20 15.79 -22.70
N LYS A 184 26.20 15.35 -21.93
CA LYS A 184 24.79 15.28 -22.32
C LYS A 184 23.85 15.29 -21.12
N GLY A 185 22.61 15.69 -21.34
CA GLY A 185 21.56 15.70 -20.33
C GLY A 185 20.83 17.03 -20.24
N THR A 186 19.96 17.15 -19.24
CA THR A 186 19.10 18.31 -19.04
C THR A 186 19.13 18.81 -17.60
N TYR A 187 19.34 20.12 -17.46
CA TYR A 187 18.97 20.90 -16.30
C TYR A 187 17.67 21.65 -16.55
N SER A 188 16.87 21.78 -15.51
CA SER A 188 15.68 22.61 -15.54
C SER A 188 15.40 23.23 -14.19
N SER A 189 14.95 24.48 -14.15
CA SER A 189 14.73 25.16 -12.87
C SER A 189 13.66 26.24 -12.91
N TYR A 190 13.04 26.44 -11.76
CA TYR A 190 12.03 27.45 -11.52
C TYR A 190 11.82 27.75 -10.04
N VAL A 191 11.16 28.87 -9.76
CA VAL A 191 10.78 29.28 -8.41
C VAL A 191 9.39 28.75 -8.08
N VAL A 192 9.21 28.21 -6.88
CA VAL A 192 7.91 27.79 -6.33
C VAL A 192 7.63 28.46 -4.99
N ASN A 193 6.36 28.68 -4.69
CA ASN A 193 5.93 29.13 -3.37
C ASN A 193 5.56 27.91 -2.51
N THR A 194 6.38 27.60 -1.50
CA THR A 194 6.12 26.44 -0.62
C THR A 194 5.27 26.78 0.60
N GLN A 195 4.97 28.06 0.86
CA GLN A 195 4.15 28.48 2.00
C GLN A 195 2.69 28.02 1.90
N LEU A 196 2.25 27.68 0.68
CA LEU A 196 0.91 27.18 0.40
C LEU A 196 0.82 25.65 0.46
N LEU A 197 1.94 24.98 0.72
CA LEU A 197 2.02 23.52 0.83
C LEU A 197 1.91 23.08 2.29
N ASP A 198 1.82 21.76 2.50
CA ASP A 198 1.85 21.16 3.84
C ASP A 198 3.12 21.58 4.61
N GLU A 199 3.04 21.69 5.93
CA GLU A 199 4.19 22.08 6.77
C GLU A 199 5.40 21.15 6.57
N ASN A 200 5.16 19.87 6.36
CA ASN A 200 6.15 18.83 6.08
C ASN A 200 6.18 18.40 4.59
N TRP A 201 5.88 19.33 3.68
CA TRP A 201 5.73 19.06 2.24
C TRP A 201 6.90 18.26 1.63
N TYR A 202 8.14 18.53 2.07
CA TYR A 202 9.36 17.94 1.53
C TYR A 202 9.44 16.44 1.85
N GLU A 203 9.17 16.06 3.11
CA GLU A 203 9.12 14.66 3.54
C GLU A 203 7.98 13.92 2.86
N LEU A 204 6.80 14.55 2.76
CA LEU A 204 5.64 13.99 2.06
C LEU A 204 5.91 13.77 0.57
N LEU A 205 6.67 14.66 -0.08
CA LEU A 205 7.06 14.52 -1.47
C LEU A 205 8.03 13.36 -1.67
N ILE A 206 9.06 13.27 -0.84
CA ILE A 206 10.04 12.16 -0.84
C ILE A 206 9.31 10.82 -0.68
N GLU A 207 8.42 10.72 0.29
CA GLU A 207 7.64 9.51 0.55
C GLU A 207 6.72 9.17 -0.63
N TYR A 208 6.02 10.16 -1.20
CA TYR A 208 5.16 9.97 -2.36
C TYR A 208 5.93 9.48 -3.59
N VAL A 209 7.03 10.15 -3.96
CA VAL A 209 7.85 9.77 -5.11
C VAL A 209 8.45 8.38 -4.89
N SER A 210 8.94 8.07 -3.70
CA SER A 210 9.47 6.73 -3.39
C SER A 210 8.44 5.62 -3.56
N ASN A 211 7.17 5.90 -3.24
CA ASN A 211 6.06 4.96 -3.47
C ASN A 211 5.76 4.81 -4.95
N ILE A 212 5.57 5.93 -5.65
CA ILE A 212 5.06 5.95 -7.02
C ILE A 212 6.11 5.47 -8.04
N PHE A 213 7.38 5.80 -7.81
CA PHE A 213 8.53 5.38 -8.62
C PHE A 213 9.19 4.08 -8.13
N ALA A 214 8.51 3.29 -7.28
CA ALA A 214 9.11 2.10 -6.68
C ALA A 214 9.78 1.15 -7.68
N GLY A 215 9.18 0.93 -8.87
CA GLY A 215 9.79 0.12 -9.93
C GLY A 215 10.99 0.77 -10.63
N TYR A 216 11.03 2.10 -10.73
CA TYR A 216 12.12 2.85 -11.37
C TYR A 216 13.37 2.91 -10.48
N LEU A 217 13.16 2.82 -9.17
CA LEU A 217 14.18 2.82 -8.12
C LEU A 217 14.57 1.38 -7.70
N ASP A 218 14.03 0.35 -8.36
CA ASP A 218 14.26 -1.03 -7.94
C ASP A 218 15.60 -1.55 -8.45
N ASN A 219 16.55 -1.67 -7.52
CA ASN A 219 17.89 -2.21 -7.78
C ASN A 219 17.89 -3.74 -7.86
N SER A 220 16.73 -4.41 -7.72
CA SER A 220 16.62 -5.87 -7.87
C SER A 220 16.80 -6.32 -9.32
N THR A 221 16.42 -5.47 -10.28
CA THR A 221 16.81 -5.59 -11.68
C THR A 221 18.21 -5.03 -11.85
N CYS A 222 19.07 -5.70 -12.62
CA CYS A 222 20.50 -5.35 -12.73
C CYS A 222 20.81 -3.89 -13.15
N ASN A 223 19.82 -3.10 -13.60
CA ASN A 223 19.92 -1.66 -13.83
C ASN A 223 18.60 -0.96 -13.41
N PRO A 224 18.57 -0.16 -12.32
CA PRO A 224 17.44 0.74 -12.06
C PRO A 224 17.35 1.81 -13.16
N ILE A 225 16.16 2.38 -13.37
CA ILE A 225 16.00 3.48 -14.34
C ILE A 225 16.61 4.76 -13.77
N TYR A 226 16.36 5.05 -12.48
CA TYR A 226 16.86 6.25 -11.82
C TYR A 226 17.72 5.95 -10.59
N ASN A 227 18.79 6.72 -10.45
CA ASN A 227 19.44 6.98 -9.18
C ASN A 227 19.01 8.39 -8.73
N LEU A 228 17.97 8.45 -7.89
CA LEU A 228 17.26 9.70 -7.56
C LEU A 228 17.67 10.24 -6.18
N VAL A 229 18.16 11.48 -6.14
CA VAL A 229 18.57 12.18 -4.91
C VAL A 229 17.76 13.45 -4.73
N PHE A 230 17.25 13.69 -3.53
CA PHE A 230 16.59 14.93 -3.11
C PHE A 230 17.50 15.70 -2.17
N LYS A 231 17.57 17.03 -2.33
CA LYS A 231 18.31 17.94 -1.46
C LYS A 231 17.47 19.13 -1.06
N LEU A 232 17.63 19.56 0.20
CA LEU A 232 17.00 20.75 0.75
C LEU A 232 18.06 21.69 1.32
N THR A 233 18.12 22.92 0.79
CA THR A 233 19.06 23.96 1.21
C THR A 233 18.31 25.19 1.72
N ARG A 234 18.73 25.72 2.87
CA ARG A 234 18.13 26.90 3.51
C ARG A 234 19.23 27.81 4.07
N GLY A 235 19.18 29.09 3.70
CA GLY A 235 20.20 30.07 4.12
C GLY A 235 21.63 29.69 3.69
N GLY A 236 21.76 28.98 2.56
CA GLY A 236 23.04 28.46 2.06
C GLY A 236 23.54 27.18 2.76
N ILE A 237 22.77 26.62 3.70
CA ILE A 237 23.13 25.40 4.44
C ILE A 237 22.31 24.23 3.90
N LEU A 238 22.99 23.13 3.54
CA LEU A 238 22.36 21.86 3.21
C LEU A 238 21.73 21.27 4.49
N LEU A 239 20.41 21.17 4.52
CA LEU A 239 19.65 20.63 5.65
C LEU A 239 19.39 19.12 5.50
N ASP A 240 19.14 18.67 4.28
CA ASP A 240 18.85 17.27 3.98
C ASP A 240 19.41 16.87 2.62
N GLU A 241 19.90 15.62 2.54
CA GLU A 241 20.25 14.93 1.30
C GLU A 241 19.78 13.48 1.42
N THR A 242 18.75 13.14 0.63
CA THR A 242 18.11 11.83 0.68
C THR A 242 18.18 11.14 -0.68
N LYS A 243 18.93 10.04 -0.75
CA LYS A 243 18.87 9.11 -1.88
C LYS A 243 17.64 8.21 -1.76
N LEU A 244 16.71 8.31 -2.72
CA LEU A 244 15.47 7.54 -2.68
C LEU A 244 15.73 6.05 -2.89
N GLN A 245 14.93 5.24 -2.19
CA GLN A 245 14.98 3.78 -2.28
C GLN A 245 13.58 3.26 -2.63
N SER A 246 13.54 2.22 -3.46
CA SER A 246 12.28 1.56 -3.83
C SER A 246 11.56 0.98 -2.61
N LYS A 247 10.24 1.15 -2.60
CA LYS A 247 9.33 0.57 -1.61
C LYS A 247 8.95 -0.85 -2.01
N ILE A 248 8.90 -1.77 -1.05
CA ILE A 248 8.49 -3.16 -1.31
C ILE A 248 7.16 -3.46 -0.64
N ILE A 249 6.19 -3.95 -1.41
CA ILE A 249 4.77 -3.80 -1.05
C ILE A 249 3.96 -5.11 -1.07
N ALA A 250 4.51 -6.27 -1.41
CA ALA A 250 3.78 -7.52 -1.20
C ALA A 250 4.67 -8.69 -0.77
N TYR A 251 4.36 -9.22 0.41
CA TYR A 251 5.01 -10.38 1.04
C TYR A 251 3.97 -11.34 1.59
N ILE A 252 4.26 -12.64 1.58
CA ILE A 252 3.43 -13.64 2.26
C ILE A 252 4.21 -14.13 3.48
N PRO A 253 3.67 -14.03 4.71
CA PRO A 253 4.22 -14.75 5.84
C PRO A 253 3.94 -16.26 5.67
N GLU A 254 4.97 -17.11 5.57
CA GLU A 254 4.79 -18.56 5.62
C GLU A 254 4.31 -18.98 7.01
N ALA A 255 3.28 -19.83 7.08
CA ALA A 255 2.58 -20.19 8.32
C ALA A 255 3.44 -20.87 9.40
N ASN A 256 4.70 -21.25 9.11
CA ASN A 256 5.57 -22.00 10.03
C ASN A 256 7.06 -21.62 9.94
N LYS A 257 7.41 -20.46 9.38
CA LYS A 257 8.81 -19.96 9.41
C LYS A 257 8.83 -18.49 9.79
N SER A 258 9.68 -18.16 10.75
CA SER A 258 10.04 -16.77 11.11
C SER A 258 10.81 -16.02 10.01
N ASP A 259 10.93 -16.62 8.83
CA ASP A 259 11.77 -16.17 7.73
C ASP A 259 10.91 -15.76 6.54
N TYR A 260 11.19 -14.56 6.02
CA TYR A 260 10.54 -14.01 4.84
C TYR A 260 11.26 -14.56 3.63
N THR A 261 10.59 -15.45 2.91
CA THR A 261 11.04 -15.97 1.62
C THR A 261 10.26 -15.25 0.52
N GLN A 262 10.96 -14.93 -0.57
CA GLN A 262 10.56 -14.09 -1.73
C GLN A 262 9.16 -14.34 -2.37
N PRO A 263 8.64 -13.41 -3.20
CA PRO A 263 7.33 -12.81 -2.98
C PRO A 263 6.18 -13.48 -3.74
N THR A 264 5.02 -13.47 -3.10
CA THR A 264 3.68 -13.33 -3.68
C THR A 264 3.06 -14.49 -4.45
N THR A 265 1.77 -14.70 -4.21
CA THR A 265 0.93 -15.49 -5.10
C THR A 265 0.63 -14.65 -6.33
N HIS A 266 1.07 -15.13 -7.49
CA HIS A 266 0.65 -14.61 -8.78
C HIS A 266 -0.65 -15.30 -9.19
N GLY A 267 -1.60 -14.51 -9.65
CA GLY A 267 -2.84 -15.03 -10.20
C GLY A 267 -3.33 -14.19 -11.36
N ASN A 268 -4.40 -14.67 -11.99
CA ASN A 268 -5.13 -13.92 -12.99
C ASN A 268 -6.54 -13.65 -12.47
N PHE A 269 -7.00 -12.43 -12.65
CA PHE A 269 -8.31 -11.99 -12.22
C PHE A 269 -9.03 -11.33 -13.40
N THR A 270 -10.27 -11.73 -13.66
CA THR A 270 -11.07 -11.23 -14.78
C THR A 270 -12.15 -10.29 -14.28
N ILE A 271 -12.21 -9.08 -14.84
CA ILE A 271 -13.24 -8.09 -14.57
C ILE A 271 -13.57 -7.30 -15.84
N GLY A 272 -14.84 -6.98 -16.06
CA GLY A 272 -15.27 -6.25 -17.26
C GLY A 272 -14.87 -6.94 -18.57
N HIS A 273 -14.86 -8.27 -18.58
CA HIS A 273 -14.42 -9.13 -19.70
C HIS A 273 -12.94 -8.97 -20.10
N LYS A 274 -12.10 -8.45 -19.20
CA LYS A 274 -10.66 -8.35 -19.39
C LYS A 274 -9.93 -9.05 -18.25
N SER A 275 -8.88 -9.79 -18.58
CA SER A 275 -8.05 -10.50 -17.61
C SER A 275 -6.81 -9.68 -17.28
N PHE A 276 -6.50 -9.59 -15.98
CA PHE A 276 -5.34 -8.89 -15.46
C PHE A 276 -4.53 -9.83 -14.57
N SER A 277 -3.21 -9.75 -14.67
CA SER A 277 -2.35 -10.43 -13.70
C SER A 277 -2.30 -9.63 -12.41
N TYR A 278 -2.27 -10.32 -11.29
CA TYR A 278 -2.13 -9.69 -9.99
C TYR A 278 -1.08 -10.38 -9.13
N THR A 279 -0.65 -9.62 -8.14
CA THR A 279 0.32 -9.97 -7.11
C THR A 279 -0.32 -9.61 -5.77
N ILE A 280 -0.24 -10.49 -4.78
CA ILE A 280 -0.87 -10.28 -3.48
C ILE A 280 0.06 -10.58 -2.30
N GLY A 281 -0.02 -9.77 -1.25
CA GLY A 281 0.77 -9.90 -0.03
C GLY A 281 0.19 -9.12 1.15
N LYS A 282 0.97 -8.97 2.22
CA LYS A 282 0.65 -8.18 3.43
C LYS A 282 1.75 -7.17 3.73
N ARG A 283 1.36 -6.01 4.27
CA ARG A 283 2.27 -5.00 4.85
C ARG A 283 2.73 -5.46 6.25
N PRO A 284 3.99 -5.21 6.66
CA PRO A 284 4.45 -5.55 8.00
C PRO A 284 3.61 -4.85 9.07
N MET A 285 3.34 -5.53 10.19
CA MET A 285 2.66 -4.91 11.32
C MET A 285 3.59 -3.93 12.04
N LYS A 286 3.22 -2.64 12.03
CA LYS A 286 3.96 -1.56 12.70
C LYS A 286 4.21 -1.89 14.18
N GLY A 287 5.44 -1.68 14.64
CA GLY A 287 5.90 -1.88 16.02
C GLY A 287 6.13 -3.34 16.42
N SER A 288 6.00 -4.29 15.50
CA SER A 288 6.11 -5.73 15.81
C SER A 288 7.48 -6.31 15.43
N GLY A 289 7.76 -7.55 15.85
CA GLY A 289 8.93 -8.31 15.35
C GLY A 289 8.89 -8.52 13.83
N GLU A 290 7.69 -8.48 13.22
CA GLU A 290 7.51 -8.56 11.77
C GLU A 290 8.25 -7.39 11.07
N GLU A 291 7.96 -6.16 11.49
CA GLU A 291 8.58 -4.95 10.93
C GLU A 291 10.11 -4.96 11.11
N LYS A 292 10.61 -5.40 12.28
CA LYS A 292 12.06 -5.49 12.53
C LYS A 292 12.76 -6.47 11.58
N ASN A 293 12.16 -7.63 11.33
CA ASN A 293 12.73 -8.62 10.41
C ASN A 293 12.68 -8.12 8.96
N PHE A 294 11.59 -7.44 8.58
CA PHE A 294 11.48 -6.80 7.27
C PHE A 294 12.60 -5.76 7.07
N ASP A 295 12.78 -4.85 8.04
CA ASP A 295 13.82 -3.82 7.98
C ASP A 295 15.24 -4.43 7.95
N THR A 296 15.45 -5.59 8.58
CA THR A 296 16.72 -6.31 8.55
C THR A 296 17.00 -6.90 7.17
N MET A 297 15.99 -7.46 6.49
CA MET A 297 16.15 -8.06 5.17
C MET A 297 16.19 -7.04 4.04
N TYR A 298 15.54 -5.89 4.23
CA TYR A 298 15.47 -4.83 3.25
C TYR A 298 15.92 -3.48 3.85
N PRO A 299 17.19 -3.33 4.28
CA PRO A 299 17.66 -2.12 4.93
C PRO A 299 17.45 -0.88 4.05
N GLY A 300 16.88 0.18 4.64
CA GLY A 300 16.61 1.44 3.94
C GLY A 300 15.42 1.39 2.96
N ARG A 301 14.88 0.21 2.65
CA ARG A 301 13.66 0.05 1.85
C ARG A 301 12.47 -0.04 2.80
N ARG A 302 11.65 1.01 2.83
CA ARG A 302 10.45 1.02 3.68
C ARG A 302 9.30 0.28 2.97
N ALA A 303 8.44 -0.41 3.70
CA ALA A 303 7.15 -0.85 3.17
C ALA A 303 6.23 0.36 2.89
N LEU A 304 5.15 0.16 2.13
CA LEU A 304 4.14 1.21 1.89
C LEU A 304 3.53 1.67 3.22
N LYS A 305 3.90 2.88 3.65
CA LYS A 305 3.36 3.52 4.86
C LYS A 305 2.07 4.26 4.57
N ALA A 306 1.24 4.39 5.59
CA ALA A 306 -0.12 4.92 5.45
C ALA A 306 -0.19 6.45 5.27
N ASP A 307 0.88 7.17 5.58
CA ASP A 307 0.97 8.64 5.67
C ASP A 307 1.63 9.30 4.44
N GLY A 308 2.45 8.56 3.69
CA GLY A 308 3.17 9.06 2.50
C GLY A 308 2.38 9.10 1.18
N LEU A 309 1.04 9.14 1.23
CA LEU A 309 0.16 9.09 0.06
C LEU A 309 -0.90 10.19 0.13
N ILE A 310 -1.42 10.60 -1.04
CA ILE A 310 -2.56 11.55 -1.13
C ILE A 310 -3.78 11.01 -0.40
N VAL A 311 -4.00 9.68 -0.47
CA VAL A 311 -5.05 8.99 0.29
C VAL A 311 -4.41 8.14 1.38
N PRO A 312 -4.55 8.53 2.66
CA PRO A 312 -4.01 7.73 3.74
C PRO A 312 -4.66 6.34 3.81
N LEU A 313 -3.84 5.30 3.91
CA LEU A 313 -4.31 3.90 3.89
C LEU A 313 -4.85 3.42 5.24
N ALA A 314 -4.41 4.01 6.36
CA ALA A 314 -4.78 3.60 7.72
C ALA A 314 -4.79 2.07 7.92
N ARG A 315 -5.80 1.54 8.62
CA ARG A 315 -6.08 0.09 8.79
C ARG A 315 -6.98 -0.45 7.68
N HIS A 316 -6.68 -0.13 6.42
CA HIS A 316 -7.42 -0.65 5.27
C HIS A 316 -6.54 -1.44 4.32
N MET A 317 -7.19 -2.38 3.62
CA MET A 317 -6.58 -3.09 2.52
C MET A 317 -6.17 -2.11 1.41
N CYS A 318 -5.05 -2.38 0.76
CA CYS A 318 -4.50 -1.56 -0.29
C CYS A 318 -4.67 -2.24 -1.65
N LEU A 319 -5.15 -1.50 -2.64
CA LEU A 319 -5.15 -1.89 -4.04
C LEU A 319 -4.22 -0.96 -4.82
N ILE A 320 -3.27 -1.52 -5.56
CA ILE A 320 -2.28 -0.83 -6.36
C ILE A 320 -2.55 -1.16 -7.82
N LEU A 321 -2.67 -0.15 -8.68
CA LEU A 321 -2.65 -0.29 -10.12
C LEU A 321 -1.25 0.10 -10.59
N SER A 322 -0.53 -0.84 -11.20
CA SER A 322 0.88 -0.65 -11.51
C SER A 322 1.21 -1.09 -12.93
N ASP A 323 2.10 -0.35 -13.56
CA ASP A 323 2.61 -0.69 -14.89
C ASP A 323 3.28 -2.06 -14.88
N LYS A 324 2.86 -2.91 -15.80
CA LYS A 324 3.36 -4.29 -15.88
C LYS A 324 4.83 -4.37 -16.30
N ASN A 325 5.35 -3.36 -17.00
CA ASN A 325 6.70 -3.36 -17.56
C ASN A 325 7.68 -2.61 -16.64
N THR A 326 7.29 -1.43 -16.16
CA THR A 326 8.19 -0.53 -15.42
C THR A 326 7.98 -0.60 -13.91
N GLY A 327 6.87 -1.19 -13.44
CA GLY A 327 6.51 -1.21 -12.03
C GLY A 327 6.12 0.16 -11.46
N TYR A 328 5.93 1.17 -12.32
CA TYR A 328 5.33 2.45 -11.92
C TYR A 328 3.99 2.24 -11.23
N ILE A 329 3.62 3.04 -10.23
CA ILE A 329 2.31 2.96 -9.59
C ILE A 329 1.39 4.08 -10.09
N TYR A 330 0.44 3.76 -10.97
CA TYR A 330 -0.53 4.71 -11.49
C TYR A 330 -1.55 5.17 -10.43
N SER A 331 -1.91 4.29 -9.50
CA SER A 331 -2.88 4.62 -8.46
C SER A 331 -2.75 3.70 -7.25
N VAL A 332 -2.91 4.29 -6.07
CA VAL A 332 -3.07 3.58 -4.80
C VAL A 332 -4.47 3.85 -4.27
N LYS A 333 -5.19 2.77 -3.93
CA LYS A 333 -6.59 2.82 -3.49
C LYS A 333 -6.75 2.12 -2.15
N LYS A 334 -7.55 2.72 -1.27
CA LYS A 334 -8.00 2.08 -0.04
C LYS A 334 -9.25 1.26 -0.29
N ILE A 335 -9.26 0.02 0.18
CA ILE A 335 -10.44 -0.83 0.21
C ILE A 335 -10.86 -1.00 1.67
N PRO A 336 -12.01 -0.41 2.07
CA PRO A 336 -12.53 -0.58 3.42
C PRO A 336 -12.79 -2.05 3.72
N VAL A 337 -12.29 -2.50 4.86
CA VAL A 337 -12.54 -3.83 5.43
C VAL A 337 -13.01 -3.64 6.87
N SER A 338 -13.92 -4.50 7.33
CA SER A 338 -14.40 -4.49 8.71
C SER A 338 -13.27 -4.91 9.65
N GLY A 339 -13.10 -4.18 10.75
CA GLY A 339 -12.05 -4.47 11.72
C GLY A 339 -12.17 -5.89 12.28
N GLY A 340 -11.06 -6.63 12.30
CA GLY A 340 -10.97 -8.00 12.78
C GLY A 340 -10.94 -9.07 11.68
N SER A 341 -11.02 -8.69 10.39
CA SER A 341 -10.99 -9.68 9.29
C SER A 341 -9.58 -10.17 8.95
N GLY A 342 -8.53 -9.56 9.51
CA GLY A 342 -7.13 -9.90 9.17
C GLY A 342 -6.69 -9.46 7.77
N LEU A 343 -7.54 -8.72 7.05
CA LEU A 343 -7.32 -8.23 5.68
C LEU A 343 -6.83 -6.77 5.63
N GLU A 344 -6.80 -6.06 6.77
CA GLU A 344 -6.44 -4.64 6.88
C GLU A 344 -5.02 -4.32 6.40
N ARG A 345 -4.15 -5.33 6.38
CA ARG A 345 -2.77 -5.21 5.93
C ARG A 345 -2.53 -5.77 4.54
N VAL A 346 -3.54 -6.38 3.93
CA VAL A 346 -3.41 -6.99 2.60
C VAL A 346 -3.15 -5.90 1.57
N VAL A 347 -2.26 -6.20 0.64
CA VAL A 347 -1.97 -5.41 -0.55
C VAL A 347 -2.21 -6.29 -1.76
N VAL A 348 -3.05 -5.80 -2.67
CA VAL A 348 -3.23 -6.37 -4.00
C VAL A 348 -2.63 -5.40 -5.02
N LYS A 349 -1.68 -5.87 -5.82
CA LYS A 349 -1.12 -5.14 -6.96
C LYS A 349 -1.66 -5.77 -8.24
N ILE A 350 -2.41 -5.02 -9.03
CA ILE A 350 -2.87 -5.41 -10.37
C ILE A 350 -1.92 -4.80 -11.38
N ASN A 351 -1.36 -5.64 -12.24
CA ASN A 351 -0.46 -5.20 -13.31
C ASN A 351 -1.28 -4.83 -14.55
N VAL A 352 -1.03 -3.66 -15.10
CA VAL A 352 -1.84 -3.05 -16.17
C VAL A 352 -0.95 -2.38 -17.21
N ASP A 353 -1.48 -2.18 -18.42
CA ASP A 353 -0.96 -1.19 -19.36
C ASP A 353 -1.66 0.16 -19.14
N LYS A 354 -1.02 1.28 -19.52
CA LYS A 354 -1.67 2.60 -19.41
C LYS A 354 -2.99 2.68 -20.20
N THR A 355 -3.08 1.99 -21.33
CA THR A 355 -4.30 1.91 -22.16
C THR A 355 -5.47 1.23 -21.46
N ASP A 356 -5.21 0.52 -20.36
CA ASP A 356 -6.22 -0.13 -19.53
C ASP A 356 -6.83 0.80 -18.50
N LEU A 357 -6.39 2.07 -18.46
CA LEU A 357 -6.74 3.00 -17.40
C LEU A 357 -7.53 4.20 -17.92
N GLU A 358 -8.37 4.72 -17.04
CA GLU A 358 -8.89 6.08 -17.09
C GLU A 358 -8.37 6.84 -15.88
N THR A 359 -7.61 7.91 -16.10
CA THR A 359 -6.97 8.70 -15.06
C THR A 359 -7.78 9.95 -14.74
N ASP A 360 -7.98 10.22 -13.45
CA ASP A 360 -8.47 11.50 -12.92
C ASP A 360 -7.27 12.22 -12.29
N THR A 361 -6.78 13.24 -13.00
CA THR A 361 -5.56 13.98 -12.66
C THR A 361 -5.72 14.82 -11.41
N ALA A 362 -6.87 15.47 -11.23
CA ALA A 362 -7.16 16.30 -10.07
C ALA A 362 -7.15 15.48 -8.77
N LYS A 363 -7.54 14.21 -8.83
CA LYS A 363 -7.58 13.32 -7.65
C LYS A 363 -6.35 12.42 -7.51
N GLY A 364 -5.45 12.39 -8.49
CA GLY A 364 -4.33 11.44 -8.52
C GLY A 364 -4.81 9.98 -8.51
N THR A 365 -5.90 9.68 -9.21
CA THR A 365 -6.48 8.33 -9.22
C THR A 365 -6.60 7.78 -10.64
N ALA A 366 -6.58 6.45 -10.77
CA ALA A 366 -6.83 5.76 -12.02
C ALA A 366 -7.86 4.65 -11.83
N ASN A 367 -8.76 4.45 -12.78
CA ASN A 367 -9.75 3.38 -12.81
C ASN A 367 -9.47 2.41 -13.96
N LEU A 368 -9.73 1.13 -13.74
CA LEU A 368 -9.59 0.12 -14.79
C LEU A 368 -10.67 0.31 -15.85
N ARG A 369 -10.33 0.11 -17.12
CA ARG A 369 -11.26 -0.03 -18.24
C ARG A 369 -11.56 -1.50 -18.49
N GLY A 370 -12.84 -1.81 -18.74
CA GLY A 370 -13.26 -3.10 -19.25
C GLY A 370 -12.90 -3.28 -20.73
N ALA A 371 -13.18 -4.46 -21.28
CA ALA A 371 -12.94 -4.77 -22.70
C ALA A 371 -13.73 -3.86 -23.67
N ASN A 372 -14.83 -3.26 -23.20
CA ASN A 372 -15.63 -2.28 -23.95
C ASN A 372 -15.07 -0.85 -23.89
N GLY A 373 -13.89 -0.64 -23.30
CA GLY A 373 -13.25 0.66 -23.14
C GLY A 373 -13.86 1.56 -22.05
N LYS A 374 -14.94 1.14 -21.39
CA LYS A 374 -15.59 1.91 -20.32
C LYS A 374 -14.94 1.66 -18.96
N SER A 375 -14.93 2.70 -18.13
CA SER A 375 -14.46 2.65 -16.74
C SER A 375 -15.25 1.66 -15.91
N ILE A 376 -14.54 0.88 -15.10
CA ILE A 376 -15.11 -0.01 -14.09
C ILE A 376 -15.32 0.80 -12.82
N ALA A 377 -16.56 0.80 -12.32
CA ALA A 377 -16.90 1.51 -11.10
C ALA A 377 -16.09 1.00 -9.89
N MET A 378 -15.63 1.94 -9.07
CA MET A 378 -14.72 1.68 -7.94
C MET A 378 -15.27 0.65 -6.94
N ASN A 379 -16.55 0.77 -6.60
CA ASN A 379 -17.24 -0.15 -5.68
C ASN A 379 -17.30 -1.59 -6.23
N VAL A 380 -17.45 -1.75 -7.55
CA VAL A 380 -17.40 -3.06 -8.21
C VAL A 380 -15.98 -3.60 -8.09
N LEU A 381 -14.97 -2.85 -8.51
CA LEU A 381 -13.57 -3.27 -8.41
C LEU A 381 -13.18 -3.68 -6.99
N HIS A 382 -13.56 -2.90 -5.98
CA HIS A 382 -13.30 -3.21 -4.57
C HIS A 382 -13.94 -4.53 -4.14
N ARG A 383 -15.22 -4.74 -4.48
CA ARG A 383 -15.95 -5.98 -4.15
C ARG A 383 -15.31 -7.20 -4.80
N GLU A 384 -14.98 -7.09 -6.08
CA GLU A 384 -14.41 -8.23 -6.83
C GLU A 384 -13.00 -8.57 -6.32
N VAL A 385 -12.14 -7.57 -6.07
CA VAL A 385 -10.80 -7.79 -5.50
C VAL A 385 -10.89 -8.43 -4.11
N LEU A 386 -11.82 -7.96 -3.26
CA LEU A 386 -12.05 -8.59 -1.95
C LEU A 386 -12.49 -10.04 -2.11
N THR A 387 -13.52 -10.29 -2.93
CA THR A 387 -14.19 -11.59 -3.02
C THR A 387 -13.35 -12.66 -3.71
N HIS A 388 -12.61 -12.28 -4.76
CA HIS A 388 -11.94 -13.24 -5.64
C HIS A 388 -10.43 -13.28 -5.49
N ILE A 389 -9.83 -12.29 -4.81
CA ILE A 389 -8.37 -12.25 -4.60
C ILE A 389 -8.04 -12.31 -3.11
N ALA A 390 -8.46 -11.31 -2.34
CA ALA A 390 -8.00 -11.15 -0.97
C ALA A 390 -8.55 -12.22 -0.02
N ARG A 391 -9.86 -12.48 -0.06
CA ARG A 391 -10.50 -13.48 0.81
C ARG A 391 -10.00 -14.89 0.54
N PRO A 392 -10.00 -15.41 -0.70
CA PRO A 392 -9.51 -16.77 -0.95
C PRO A 392 -8.03 -16.97 -0.60
N THR A 393 -7.22 -15.91 -0.63
CA THR A 393 -5.78 -16.01 -0.33
C THR A 393 -5.47 -15.92 1.16
N PHE A 394 -6.18 -15.07 1.91
CA PHE A 394 -5.79 -14.70 3.28
C PHE A 394 -6.88 -14.81 4.33
N GLU A 395 -8.14 -14.91 3.92
CA GLU A 395 -9.21 -15.35 4.80
C GLU A 395 -9.12 -16.88 4.72
N TYR A 396 -8.68 -17.51 5.82
CA TYR A 396 -8.61 -18.97 5.92
C TYR A 396 -9.93 -19.53 5.38
N SER A 397 -9.85 -20.27 4.26
CA SER A 397 -11.01 -20.79 3.56
C SER A 397 -11.57 -21.99 4.31
N GLU A 398 -12.15 -21.70 5.45
CA GLU A 398 -13.37 -22.28 5.97
C GLU A 398 -13.76 -21.31 7.07
N THR A 399 -14.86 -20.58 6.89
CA THR A 399 -15.54 -20.01 8.05
C THR A 399 -15.95 -21.22 8.87
N VAL A 400 -15.08 -21.67 9.78
CA VAL A 400 -15.35 -22.85 10.58
C VAL A 400 -16.64 -22.54 11.33
N ARG A 401 -17.71 -23.27 11.04
CA ARG A 401 -18.99 -23.02 11.68
C ARG A 401 -18.87 -23.52 13.12
N GLU A 402 -19.60 -22.92 14.05
CA GLU A 402 -19.64 -23.40 15.44
C GLU A 402 -20.01 -24.90 15.49
N GLU A 403 -20.92 -25.34 14.62
CA GLU A 403 -21.28 -26.75 14.41
C GLU A 403 -20.08 -27.64 14.04
N ASP A 404 -19.14 -27.14 13.22
CA ASP A 404 -17.97 -27.90 12.79
C ASP A 404 -16.95 -28.00 13.95
N LEU A 405 -16.77 -26.92 14.73
CA LEU A 405 -15.97 -26.93 15.96
C LEU A 405 -16.54 -27.90 16.99
N GLN A 406 -17.87 -27.91 17.14
CA GLN A 406 -18.60 -28.75 18.09
C GLN A 406 -18.39 -30.24 17.77
N LYS A 407 -18.64 -30.64 16.51
CA LYS A 407 -18.40 -32.02 16.04
C LYS A 407 -16.95 -32.43 16.23
N GLN A 408 -16.02 -31.52 15.96
CA GLN A 408 -14.60 -31.78 16.17
C GLN A 408 -14.24 -31.99 17.63
N LEU A 409 -14.72 -31.13 18.53
CA LEU A 409 -14.46 -31.25 19.96
C LEU A 409 -14.92 -32.63 20.45
N VAL A 410 -16.15 -33.03 20.13
CA VAL A 410 -16.68 -34.34 20.51
C VAL A 410 -15.82 -35.46 19.94
N ALA A 411 -15.50 -35.43 18.64
CA ALA A 411 -14.67 -36.46 18.01
C ALA A 411 -13.27 -36.56 18.64
N VAL A 412 -12.69 -35.46 19.11
CA VAL A 412 -11.42 -35.46 19.85
C VAL A 412 -11.60 -36.05 21.24
N LEU A 413 -12.64 -35.64 21.97
CA LEU A 413 -12.93 -36.11 23.33
C LEU A 413 -13.30 -37.60 23.36
N THR A 414 -13.90 -38.15 22.32
CA THR A 414 -14.24 -39.59 22.22
C THR A 414 -13.14 -40.43 21.58
N GLY A 415 -12.04 -39.82 21.15
CA GLY A 415 -10.90 -40.50 20.52
C GLY A 415 -11.12 -40.91 19.06
N GLU A 416 -12.17 -40.41 18.40
CA GLU A 416 -12.40 -40.59 16.96
C GLU A 416 -11.40 -39.78 16.12
N LYS A 417 -10.98 -38.60 16.62
CA LYS A 417 -9.89 -37.80 16.06
C LYS A 417 -8.77 -37.68 17.09
N VAL A 418 -7.53 -37.86 16.63
CA VAL A 418 -6.35 -37.89 17.52
C VAL A 418 -5.59 -36.56 17.42
N ILE A 419 -5.37 -35.93 18.58
CA ILE A 419 -4.43 -34.81 18.75
C ILE A 419 -3.23 -35.26 19.59
N PRO A 420 -2.13 -34.48 19.66
CA PRO A 420 -0.98 -34.84 20.50
C PRO A 420 -1.42 -35.12 21.95
N ALA A 421 -0.93 -36.23 22.52
CA ALA A 421 -1.41 -36.73 23.82
C ALA A 421 -1.24 -35.72 24.96
N MET A 422 -0.19 -34.90 24.94
CA MET A 422 0.00 -33.83 25.93
C MET A 422 -1.05 -32.74 25.80
N THR A 423 -1.37 -32.32 24.58
CA THR A 423 -2.43 -31.34 24.29
C THR A 423 -3.81 -31.86 24.72
N TYR A 424 -4.09 -33.15 24.47
CA TYR A 424 -5.31 -33.78 24.96
C TYR A 424 -5.40 -33.76 26.49
N ARG A 425 -4.31 -34.11 27.20
CA ARG A 425 -4.30 -34.10 28.66
C ARG A 425 -4.54 -32.71 29.24
N GLU A 426 -4.00 -31.68 28.61
CA GLU A 426 -4.26 -30.29 29.00
C GLU A 426 -5.74 -29.94 28.79
N LEU A 427 -6.28 -30.22 27.60
CA LEU A 427 -7.70 -30.02 27.30
C LEU A 427 -8.62 -30.76 28.28
N ALA A 428 -8.36 -32.04 28.54
CA ALA A 428 -9.13 -32.86 29.46
C ALA A 428 -9.10 -32.30 30.89
N ARG A 429 -7.94 -31.82 31.36
CA ARG A 429 -7.85 -31.16 32.68
C ARG A 429 -8.64 -29.86 32.73
N ASP A 430 -8.54 -29.04 31.70
CA ASP A 430 -9.23 -27.75 31.67
C ASP A 430 -10.76 -27.93 31.60
N LEU A 431 -11.22 -29.03 30.99
CA LEU A 431 -12.62 -29.44 30.90
C LEU A 431 -13.09 -30.38 32.03
N ASP A 432 -12.22 -30.70 33.00
CA ASP A 432 -12.49 -31.59 34.14
C ASP A 432 -12.87 -33.04 33.76
N ILE A 433 -12.40 -33.50 32.60
CA ILE A 433 -12.58 -34.87 32.12
C ILE A 433 -11.57 -35.80 32.83
N PRO A 434 -12.01 -36.94 33.39
CA PRO A 434 -11.12 -37.90 34.03
C PRO A 434 -10.03 -38.40 33.08
N LEU A 435 -8.79 -38.39 33.58
CA LEU A 435 -7.64 -38.98 32.92
C LEU A 435 -7.31 -40.33 33.54
N SER A 436 -6.84 -41.26 32.71
CA SER A 436 -6.51 -42.59 33.20
C SER A 436 -5.32 -42.56 34.16
N SER A 437 -5.38 -43.45 35.15
CA SER A 437 -4.33 -43.57 36.16
C SER A 437 -3.06 -44.26 35.63
N ASP A 438 -3.18 -45.03 34.55
CA ASP A 438 -2.12 -45.80 33.91
C ASP A 438 -1.33 -45.03 32.84
N GLY A 439 -1.71 -43.78 32.56
CA GLY A 439 -1.06 -42.97 31.54
C GLY A 439 -1.47 -43.30 30.11
N THR A 440 -2.49 -44.11 29.86
CA THR A 440 -3.17 -44.18 28.57
C THR A 440 -4.21 -43.05 28.41
N LEU A 441 -5.03 -43.07 27.36
CA LEU A 441 -6.18 -42.17 27.19
C LEU A 441 -7.50 -42.94 27.06
N GLU A 442 -7.47 -44.28 27.11
CA GLU A 442 -8.62 -45.13 26.83
C GLU A 442 -9.76 -44.91 27.83
N GLU A 443 -9.47 -44.87 29.13
CA GLU A 443 -10.48 -44.60 30.16
C GLU A 443 -11.13 -43.22 29.98
N SER A 444 -10.37 -42.23 29.52
CA SER A 444 -10.86 -40.88 29.24
C SER A 444 -11.82 -40.87 28.05
N PHE A 445 -11.44 -41.53 26.96
CA PHE A 445 -12.31 -41.65 25.77
C PHE A 445 -13.60 -42.42 26.07
N GLU A 446 -13.52 -43.52 26.83
CA GLU A 446 -14.70 -44.29 27.22
C GLU A 446 -15.63 -43.52 28.16
N TYR A 447 -15.07 -42.73 29.08
CA TYR A 447 -15.86 -41.78 29.87
C TYR A 447 -16.60 -40.78 28.96
N CYS A 448 -15.89 -40.15 28.02
CA CYS A 448 -16.48 -39.17 27.11
C CYS A 448 -17.59 -39.77 26.25
N LYS A 449 -17.38 -40.96 25.66
CA LYS A 449 -18.41 -41.65 24.84
C LYS A 449 -19.68 -41.94 25.63
N LYS A 450 -19.56 -42.18 26.93
CA LYS A 450 -20.69 -42.49 27.80
C LYS A 450 -21.45 -41.24 28.25
N ASN A 451 -20.72 -40.17 28.57
CA ASN A 451 -21.25 -39.05 29.34
C ASN A 451 -21.39 -37.74 28.54
N ILE A 452 -20.67 -37.58 27.43
CA ILE A 452 -20.73 -36.37 26.60
C ILE A 452 -21.86 -36.48 25.57
N GLN A 453 -22.72 -35.45 25.53
CA GLN A 453 -23.79 -35.33 24.56
C GLN A 453 -23.64 -34.05 23.73
N GLN A 454 -23.84 -34.20 22.41
CA GLN A 454 -23.89 -33.10 21.44
C GLN A 454 -25.34 -32.60 21.26
N GLU A 455 -25.52 -31.29 21.06
CA GLU A 455 -26.82 -30.63 20.79
C GLU A 455 -27.89 -30.97 21.84
N PHE A 456 -27.60 -30.69 23.10
CA PHE A 456 -28.54 -30.98 24.18
C PHE A 456 -29.70 -29.99 24.18
N ALA A 457 -30.93 -30.49 24.02
CA ALA A 457 -32.13 -29.68 23.99
C ALA A 457 -32.47 -29.16 25.39
N VAL A 458 -32.57 -27.83 25.54
CA VAL A 458 -32.93 -27.22 26.83
C VAL A 458 -34.45 -27.18 26.96
N GLY A 459 -34.99 -27.84 27.98
CA GLY A 459 -36.43 -27.95 28.23
C GLY A 459 -37.10 -26.57 28.36
N GLY A 460 -38.17 -26.34 27.59
CA GLY A 460 -38.95 -25.09 27.65
C GLY A 460 -38.44 -23.93 26.77
N VAL A 461 -37.33 -24.11 26.05
CA VAL A 461 -36.83 -23.12 25.07
C VAL A 461 -36.50 -23.79 23.72
N ARG A 462 -36.61 -23.04 22.61
CA ARG A 462 -36.21 -23.52 21.26
C ARG A 462 -34.70 -23.32 21.02
N LYS A 463 -33.87 -23.73 21.99
CA LYS A 463 -32.41 -23.57 21.94
C LYS A 463 -31.72 -24.87 22.37
N TYR A 464 -30.49 -25.04 21.90
CA TYR A 464 -29.63 -26.19 22.17
C TYR A 464 -28.34 -25.72 22.81
N ILE A 465 -27.82 -26.51 23.75
CA ILE A 465 -26.45 -26.41 24.25
C ILE A 465 -25.55 -27.18 23.29
N ASP A 466 -24.38 -26.63 22.97
CA ASP A 466 -23.47 -27.27 22.02
C ASP A 466 -22.99 -28.64 22.52
N VAL A 467 -22.30 -28.68 23.66
CA VAL A 467 -21.81 -29.93 24.26
C VAL A 467 -22.07 -29.91 25.75
N ILE A 468 -22.50 -31.04 26.32
CA ILE A 468 -22.70 -31.20 27.77
C ILE A 468 -22.10 -32.52 28.26
N ASP A 469 -21.39 -32.49 29.38
CA ASP A 469 -21.06 -33.69 30.16
C ASP A 469 -22.19 -33.93 31.17
N MET A 470 -22.91 -35.03 31.01
CA MET A 470 -24.08 -35.38 31.81
C MET A 470 -23.75 -35.93 33.21
N ASP A 471 -22.51 -36.35 33.48
CA ASP A 471 -22.12 -36.91 34.78
C ASP A 471 -21.95 -35.79 35.82
N ILE A 472 -21.34 -34.68 35.41
CA ILE A 472 -21.07 -33.50 36.26
C ILE A 472 -21.88 -32.26 35.84
N VAL A 473 -22.80 -32.41 34.88
CA VAL A 473 -23.61 -31.32 34.30
C VAL A 473 -22.75 -30.11 33.92
N HIS A 474 -21.69 -30.36 33.13
CA HIS A 474 -20.77 -29.35 32.64
C HIS A 474 -21.14 -28.95 31.21
N ILE A 475 -21.55 -27.68 31.03
CA ILE A 475 -21.87 -27.09 29.72
C ILE A 475 -20.59 -26.59 29.04
N MET A 476 -20.41 -26.97 27.78
CA MET A 476 -19.31 -26.51 26.92
C MET A 476 -19.91 -25.82 25.68
N GLU A 477 -19.78 -24.50 25.62
CA GLU A 477 -20.33 -23.66 24.54
C GLU A 477 -19.21 -23.20 23.60
N LEU A 478 -19.40 -23.36 22.29
CA LEU A 478 -18.38 -23.05 21.29
C LEU A 478 -18.65 -21.71 20.58
N LYS A 479 -17.57 -20.99 20.28
CA LYS A 479 -17.60 -19.74 19.51
C LYS A 479 -16.51 -19.73 18.45
N ASN A 480 -16.88 -19.45 17.21
CA ASN A 480 -15.93 -19.38 16.09
C ASN A 480 -15.19 -18.04 15.96
N GLY A 481 -15.29 -17.20 17.00
CA GLY A 481 -14.57 -15.94 17.15
C GLY A 481 -14.52 -15.53 18.61
N GLU A 482 -14.04 -14.32 18.88
CA GLU A 482 -14.09 -13.79 20.25
C GLU A 482 -15.55 -13.60 20.70
N PRO A 483 -15.94 -14.05 21.91
CA PRO A 483 -17.31 -13.94 22.38
C PRO A 483 -17.72 -12.47 22.55
N ASP A 484 -18.93 -12.16 22.09
CA ASP A 484 -19.61 -10.90 22.30
C ASP A 484 -20.15 -10.85 23.73
N ALA A 485 -19.73 -9.82 24.46
CA ALA A 485 -20.02 -9.71 25.88
C ALA A 485 -21.51 -9.48 26.20
N ASP A 486 -22.33 -9.10 25.23
CA ASP A 486 -23.76 -8.88 25.43
C ASP A 486 -24.58 -10.05 24.87
N LYS A 487 -24.29 -10.49 23.64
CA LYS A 487 -25.09 -11.55 23.00
C LYS A 487 -24.75 -12.94 23.52
N ASP A 488 -23.47 -13.29 23.54
CA ASP A 488 -23.05 -14.64 23.92
C ASP A 488 -23.18 -14.84 25.43
N LEU A 489 -22.81 -13.82 26.21
CA LEU A 489 -22.96 -13.86 27.67
C LEU A 489 -24.41 -14.10 28.10
N ASN A 490 -25.37 -13.37 27.51
CA ASN A 490 -26.79 -13.56 27.85
C ASN A 490 -27.32 -14.94 27.45
N GLN A 491 -26.84 -15.51 26.35
CA GLN A 491 -27.17 -16.87 25.94
C GLN A 491 -26.61 -17.90 26.93
N ILE A 492 -25.32 -17.77 27.28
CA ILE A 492 -24.60 -18.65 28.19
C ILE A 492 -25.20 -18.59 29.61
N LEU A 493 -25.54 -17.39 30.09
CA LEU A 493 -26.25 -17.18 31.35
C LEU A 493 -27.63 -17.87 31.35
N ALA A 494 -28.39 -17.72 30.27
CA ALA A 494 -29.70 -18.36 30.16
C ALA A 494 -29.59 -19.88 30.25
N TYR A 495 -28.56 -20.50 29.68
CA TYR A 495 -28.34 -21.94 29.80
C TYR A 495 -28.04 -22.37 31.23
N GLY A 496 -27.17 -21.64 31.94
CA GLY A 496 -26.87 -21.92 33.35
C GLY A 496 -28.07 -21.80 34.29
N PHE A 497 -29.08 -20.98 33.95
CA PHE A 497 -30.29 -20.83 34.77
C PHE A 497 -31.43 -21.79 34.41
N VAL A 498 -31.54 -22.19 33.15
CA VAL A 498 -32.68 -23.01 32.67
C VAL A 498 -32.36 -24.50 32.78
N THR A 499 -31.10 -24.90 32.69
CA THR A 499 -30.66 -26.29 32.90
C THR A 499 -30.52 -26.54 34.41
N PRO A 500 -31.24 -27.52 35.00
CA PRO A 500 -31.10 -27.85 36.41
C PRO A 500 -29.70 -28.36 36.74
N ASP A 501 -29.23 -28.08 37.96
CA ASP A 501 -28.04 -28.69 38.57
C ASP A 501 -26.72 -28.48 37.78
N VAL A 502 -26.62 -27.43 36.98
CA VAL A 502 -25.37 -27.07 36.29
C VAL A 502 -24.29 -26.72 37.32
N GLU A 503 -23.18 -27.46 37.29
CA GLU A 503 -22.04 -27.19 38.17
C GLU A 503 -20.98 -26.32 37.47
N LYS A 504 -20.85 -26.44 36.15
CA LYS A 504 -19.77 -25.80 35.38
C LYS A 504 -20.22 -25.33 34.00
N VAL A 505 -19.62 -24.23 33.54
CA VAL A 505 -19.76 -23.73 32.17
C VAL A 505 -18.42 -23.28 31.62
N THR A 506 -17.97 -23.89 30.53
CA THR A 506 -16.77 -23.48 29.80
C THR A 506 -17.14 -22.94 28.43
N THR A 507 -16.73 -21.70 28.15
CA THR A 507 -16.82 -21.11 26.81
C THR A 507 -15.52 -21.37 26.06
N LEU A 508 -15.59 -22.07 24.93
CA LEU A 508 -14.48 -22.41 24.04
C LEU A 508 -14.54 -21.51 22.80
N ALA A 509 -13.63 -20.54 22.70
CA ALA A 509 -13.66 -19.52 21.66
C ALA A 509 -12.40 -19.54 20.78
N VAL A 510 -12.48 -19.00 19.57
CA VAL A 510 -11.32 -18.84 18.67
C VAL A 510 -10.81 -17.39 18.74
N SER A 511 -9.61 -17.17 19.29
CA SER A 511 -8.99 -15.83 19.28
C SER A 511 -8.55 -15.39 17.88
N SER A 512 -8.31 -14.08 17.69
CA SER A 512 -7.98 -13.53 16.38
C SER A 512 -6.78 -14.22 15.71
N PRO A 513 -6.91 -14.76 14.48
CA PRO A 513 -5.82 -15.44 13.77
C PRO A 513 -4.63 -14.50 13.46
N SER A 514 -4.81 -13.18 13.59
CA SER A 514 -3.73 -12.21 13.46
C SER A 514 -2.73 -12.19 14.63
N MET A 515 -3.06 -12.83 15.75
CA MET A 515 -2.19 -12.93 16.92
C MET A 515 -1.30 -14.17 16.85
N SER A 516 -0.15 -14.14 17.53
CA SER A 516 0.72 -15.30 17.71
C SER A 516 -0.04 -16.48 18.34
N VAL A 517 0.47 -17.70 18.19
CA VAL A 517 -0.08 -18.88 18.88
C VAL A 517 -0.18 -18.58 20.38
N PRO A 518 -1.34 -18.86 21.03
CA PRO A 518 -1.51 -18.59 22.45
C PRO A 518 -0.46 -19.35 23.29
N THR A 519 0.10 -18.71 24.30
CA THR A 519 1.05 -19.32 25.24
C THR A 519 0.35 -19.91 26.47
N SER A 520 -0.93 -19.58 26.66
CA SER A 520 -1.82 -20.20 27.63
C SER A 520 -3.24 -20.26 27.06
N PRO A 521 -4.17 -21.02 27.67
CA PRO A 521 -5.56 -21.10 27.21
C PRO A 521 -6.32 -19.77 27.17
N THR A 522 -5.76 -18.66 27.69
CA THR A 522 -6.42 -17.34 27.71
C THR A 522 -5.55 -16.19 27.22
N SER A 523 -4.27 -16.43 26.88
CA SER A 523 -3.27 -15.37 26.66
C SER A 523 -3.60 -14.38 25.53
N ASN A 524 -4.44 -14.80 24.58
CA ASN A 524 -4.80 -13.99 23.42
C ASN A 524 -6.13 -13.25 23.58
N PHE A 525 -6.85 -13.46 24.67
CA PHE A 525 -8.01 -12.65 25.02
C PHE A 525 -7.58 -11.49 25.92
N LYS A 526 -8.25 -10.34 25.78
CA LYS A 526 -8.02 -9.21 26.69
C LYS A 526 -8.42 -9.59 28.11
N ASP A 527 -7.66 -9.14 29.11
CA ASP A 527 -7.94 -9.38 30.54
C ASP A 527 -9.36 -8.98 30.94
N THR A 528 -9.89 -7.91 30.37
CA THR A 528 -11.28 -7.47 30.61
C THR A 528 -12.32 -8.47 30.11
N LYS A 529 -12.04 -9.17 29.00
CA LYS A 529 -12.92 -10.20 28.45
C LYS A 529 -12.79 -11.50 29.24
N VAL A 530 -11.57 -11.90 29.59
CA VAL A 530 -11.33 -13.04 30.49
C VAL A 530 -12.02 -12.80 31.83
N GLY A 531 -11.87 -11.61 32.42
CA GLY A 531 -12.49 -11.22 33.68
C GLY A 531 -14.02 -11.30 33.65
N LYS A 532 -14.67 -10.91 32.54
CA LYS A 532 -16.14 -11.04 32.40
C LYS A 532 -16.61 -12.50 32.52
N PHE A 533 -15.96 -13.41 31.81
CA PHE A 533 -16.40 -14.80 31.74
C PHE A 533 -15.87 -15.68 32.88
N SER A 534 -14.74 -15.31 33.50
CA SER A 534 -14.07 -16.14 34.51
C SER A 534 -13.98 -15.50 35.89
N THR A 535 -14.34 -14.23 36.07
CA THR A 535 -14.27 -13.53 37.37
C THR A 535 -15.60 -12.91 37.76
N ASP A 536 -16.23 -12.13 36.88
CA ASP A 536 -17.48 -11.45 37.19
C ASP A 536 -18.60 -12.47 37.44
N LEU A 537 -18.74 -13.47 36.55
CA LEU A 537 -19.73 -14.55 36.68
C LEU A 537 -19.52 -15.42 37.92
N ASN A 538 -18.27 -15.75 38.24
CA ASN A 538 -17.92 -16.55 39.42
C ASN A 538 -18.18 -15.79 40.73
N ASN A 539 -18.21 -14.45 40.71
CA ASN A 539 -18.49 -13.64 41.89
C ASN A 539 -19.95 -13.13 41.97
N HIS A 540 -20.70 -13.23 40.87
CA HIS A 540 -22.05 -12.68 40.80
C HIS A 540 -23.02 -13.49 41.68
N PRO A 541 -23.86 -12.85 42.52
CA PRO A 541 -24.67 -13.55 43.53
C PRO A 541 -25.57 -14.66 42.99
N GLN A 542 -26.04 -14.51 41.76
CA GLN A 542 -26.96 -15.46 41.11
C GLN A 542 -26.28 -16.60 40.37
N THR A 543 -24.98 -16.51 40.08
CA THR A 543 -24.25 -17.48 39.23
C THR A 543 -22.99 -18.04 39.87
N LYS A 544 -22.59 -17.53 41.05
CA LYS A 544 -21.41 -17.97 41.81
C LYS A 544 -21.40 -19.44 42.26
N HIS A 545 -22.53 -20.15 42.11
CA HIS A 545 -22.63 -21.57 42.40
C HIS A 545 -22.21 -22.43 41.20
N ILE A 546 -21.99 -21.81 40.04
CA ILE A 546 -21.51 -22.41 38.80
C ILE A 546 -20.07 -21.95 38.59
N GLU A 547 -19.16 -22.86 38.25
CA GLU A 547 -17.79 -22.52 37.86
C GLU A 547 -17.74 -22.09 36.38
N TRP A 548 -17.26 -20.87 36.11
CA TRP A 548 -17.19 -20.31 34.76
C TRP A 548 -15.75 -20.21 34.25
N LYS A 549 -15.50 -20.67 33.02
CA LYS A 549 -14.20 -20.60 32.32
C LYS A 549 -14.35 -20.07 30.89
N LEU A 550 -13.28 -19.42 30.40
CA LEU A 550 -13.09 -19.07 28.99
C LEU A 550 -11.76 -19.66 28.52
N LEU A 551 -11.78 -20.41 27.41
CA LEU A 551 -10.61 -21.06 26.83
C LEU A 551 -10.49 -20.77 25.33
N ASP A 552 -9.25 -20.66 24.84
CA ASP A 552 -8.91 -20.41 23.44
C ASP A 552 -8.64 -21.73 22.71
N LEU A 553 -9.51 -22.08 21.74
CA LEU A 553 -9.36 -23.27 20.90
C LEU A 553 -8.06 -23.27 20.08
N ARG A 554 -7.45 -22.10 19.85
CA ARG A 554 -6.15 -22.00 19.18
C ARG A 554 -5.01 -22.57 20.00
N TYR A 555 -5.09 -22.52 21.33
CA TYR A 555 -4.09 -23.09 22.23
C TYR A 555 -3.99 -24.61 22.05
N TYR A 556 -5.13 -25.30 21.90
CA TYR A 556 -5.19 -26.74 21.68
C TYR A 556 -5.09 -27.17 20.22
N GLY A 557 -4.94 -26.22 19.28
CA GLY A 557 -4.94 -26.51 17.85
C GLY A 557 -6.31 -26.88 17.26
N LEU A 558 -7.40 -26.70 18.00
CA LEU A 558 -8.76 -27.10 17.61
C LEU A 558 -9.53 -26.04 16.82
N HIS A 559 -8.89 -24.93 16.47
CA HIS A 559 -9.45 -23.87 15.62
C HIS A 559 -9.47 -24.21 14.11
N VAL A 560 -8.76 -25.27 13.70
CA VAL A 560 -8.72 -25.77 12.33
C VAL A 560 -9.40 -27.13 12.32
N ILE A 561 -10.25 -27.42 11.33
CA ILE A 561 -10.89 -28.73 11.21
C ILE A 561 -9.83 -29.77 10.81
N ILE A 562 -9.61 -30.76 11.68
CA ILE A 562 -8.60 -31.82 11.55
C ILE A 562 -9.13 -33.10 10.92
#